data_AF-A0A2W5YJ80-F1
#
_entry.id   AF-A0A2W5YJ80-F1
#
_cell.length_a   1.000
_cell.length_b   1.000
_cell.length_c   1.000
_cell.angle_alpha   90.00
_cell.angle_beta   90.00
_cell.angle_gamma   90.00
#
_symmetry.space_group_name_H-M   'P 1'
#
loop_
_entity.id
_entity.type
_entity.pdbx_description
1 polymer ?
#
loop_
_entity_poly.entity_id
_entity_poly.type
_entity_poly.pdbx_seq_one_letter_code
_entity_poly.pdbx_strand_id
1 'polypeptide(L)'
;MKKIALLLLLLSCTGVSADWKTFFHGTPPAPTPGPPDAKAANVSFAAAVTVDPQIMDFMQAFTEAMRIHDGKPLKPRLSEKYTIEDLPDDMNPVDFFMQAMVKLKAPEEIVINSIEHQGDVRVATMEFRAPERTKTRIFKFDPTGKLLSSDFFKLQRHGG
;
A
#
# COMPACT_ATOMS: atom_id res chain seq x y z
N MET A 1 31.52 27.84 19.15
CA MET A 1 30.19 28.30 18.69
C MET A 1 30.26 28.65 17.21
N LYS A 2 29.61 27.88 16.32
CA LYS A 2 29.03 28.32 15.03
C LYS A 2 28.43 27.13 14.26
N LYS A 3 27.13 26.95 14.48
CA LYS A 3 26.02 26.53 13.60
C LYS A 3 26.37 25.69 12.37
N ILE A 4 25.97 24.41 12.41
CA ILE A 4 25.80 23.51 11.26
C ILE A 4 24.49 23.89 10.58
N ALA A 5 24.56 24.25 9.30
CA ALA A 5 23.39 24.48 8.46
C ALA A 5 22.85 23.12 7.97
N LEU A 6 21.64 22.78 8.42
CA LEU A 6 20.90 21.60 7.98
C LEU A 6 20.15 21.96 6.69
N LEU A 7 20.58 21.40 5.56
CA LEU A 7 19.89 21.53 4.28
C LEU A 7 18.76 20.49 4.24
N LEU A 8 17.52 20.92 4.48
CA LEU A 8 16.31 20.09 4.33
C LEU A 8 16.00 19.92 2.84
N LEU A 9 16.35 18.76 2.29
CA LEU A 9 15.92 18.32 0.97
C LEU A 9 14.45 17.89 1.03
N LEU A 10 13.56 18.76 0.56
CA LEU A 10 12.14 18.46 0.32
C LEU A 10 12.02 17.43 -0.80
N LEU A 11 11.89 16.15 -0.44
CA LEU A 11 11.47 15.09 -1.36
C LEU A 11 9.98 15.28 -1.70
N SER A 12 9.72 15.76 -2.90
CA SER A 12 8.40 15.73 -3.54
C SER A 12 7.97 14.28 -3.80
N CYS A 13 7.19 13.71 -2.88
CA CYS A 13 6.54 12.42 -3.05
C CYS A 13 5.40 12.53 -4.09
N THR A 14 5.63 12.07 -5.32
CA THR A 14 4.55 11.83 -6.28
C THR A 14 3.79 10.56 -5.90
N GLY A 15 2.68 10.74 -5.20
CA GLY A 15 1.66 9.70 -4.98
C GLY A 15 1.06 9.22 -6.30
N VAL A 16 0.51 8.01 -6.32
CA VAL A 16 -0.37 7.59 -7.42
C VAL A 16 -1.71 8.28 -7.18
N SER A 17 -2.10 9.20 -8.07
CA SER A 17 -3.42 9.83 -8.02
C SER A 17 -4.44 8.86 -8.59
N ALA A 18 -5.33 8.36 -7.75
CA ALA A 18 -6.54 7.70 -8.21
C ALA A 18 -7.56 8.79 -8.56
N ASP A 19 -8.09 8.79 -9.78
CA ASP A 19 -9.06 9.80 -10.25
C ASP A 19 -10.39 9.70 -9.49
N TRP A 20 -10.44 10.44 -8.39
CA TRP A 20 -11.55 10.61 -7.46
C TRP A 20 -12.85 11.09 -8.13
N LYS A 21 -12.80 11.84 -9.25
CA LYS A 21 -14.00 12.39 -9.88
C LYS A 21 -14.97 11.32 -10.37
N THR A 22 -14.47 10.16 -10.78
CA THR A 22 -15.33 9.06 -11.23
C THR A 22 -16.11 8.38 -10.10
N PHE A 23 -15.70 8.51 -8.84
CA PHE A 23 -16.41 7.93 -7.70
C PHE A 23 -17.63 8.73 -7.25
N PHE A 24 -17.70 10.04 -7.54
CA PHE A 24 -18.75 10.94 -7.04
C PHE A 24 -20.03 10.98 -7.91
N HIS A 25 -20.07 10.31 -9.06
CA HIS A 25 -21.18 10.42 -10.04
C HIS A 25 -22.12 9.20 -10.09
N GLY A 26 -22.12 8.35 -9.06
CA GLY A 26 -22.89 7.10 -8.99
C GLY A 26 -21.97 5.88 -8.92
N THR A 27 -22.52 4.71 -8.57
CA THR A 27 -21.73 3.47 -8.44
C THR A 27 -20.97 3.22 -9.74
N PRO A 28 -19.63 3.42 -9.79
CA PRO A 28 -18.88 3.16 -11.00
C PRO A 28 -19.06 1.69 -11.36
N PRO A 29 -19.20 1.32 -12.64
CA PRO A 29 -19.13 -0.08 -13.03
C PRO A 29 -17.86 -0.68 -12.43
N ALA A 30 -17.98 -1.88 -11.86
CA ALA A 30 -16.86 -2.54 -11.20
C ALA A 30 -15.66 -2.53 -12.16
N PRO A 31 -14.50 -2.01 -11.74
CA PRO A 31 -13.36 -1.90 -12.64
C PRO A 31 -12.97 -3.30 -13.13
N THR A 32 -12.95 -3.47 -14.45
CA THR A 32 -12.55 -4.73 -15.08
C THR A 32 -11.04 -4.90 -14.92
N PRO A 33 -10.55 -6.02 -14.33
CA PRO A 33 -9.12 -6.29 -14.26
C PRO A 33 -8.46 -6.20 -15.63
N GLY A 34 -7.29 -5.57 -15.69
CA GLY A 34 -6.43 -5.63 -16.87
C GLY A 34 -5.89 -7.05 -17.10
N PRO A 35 -5.27 -7.32 -18.26
CA PRO A 35 -4.56 -8.59 -18.45
C PRO A 35 -3.47 -8.72 -17.37
N PRO A 36 -3.23 -9.93 -16.82
CA PRO A 36 -2.22 -10.09 -15.78
C PRO A 36 -0.81 -9.73 -16.25
N ASP A 37 -0.02 -9.15 -15.34
CA ASP A 37 1.42 -9.02 -15.51
C ASP A 37 2.09 -10.39 -15.59
N ALA A 38 3.23 -10.46 -16.30
CA ALA A 38 3.95 -11.71 -16.54
C ALA A 38 4.49 -12.37 -15.26
N LYS A 39 4.81 -11.58 -14.23
CA LYS A 39 5.32 -12.05 -12.94
C LYS A 39 4.86 -11.16 -11.81
N ALA A 40 4.67 -11.74 -10.63
CA ALA A 40 4.48 -10.98 -9.40
C ALA A 40 5.81 -10.34 -8.98
N ALA A 41 5.74 -9.29 -8.17
CA ALA A 41 6.95 -8.70 -7.58
C ALA A 41 7.59 -9.70 -6.61
N ASN A 42 8.93 -9.71 -6.58
CA ASN A 42 9.67 -10.48 -5.59
C ASN A 42 9.51 -9.84 -4.21
N VAL A 43 9.28 -10.64 -3.17
CA VAL A 43 9.18 -10.16 -1.79
C VAL A 43 10.37 -10.68 -0.99
N SER A 44 11.10 -9.80 -0.33
CA SER A 44 12.28 -10.15 0.46
C SER A 44 12.35 -9.35 1.77
N PHE A 45 13.10 -9.87 2.73
CA PHE A 45 13.44 -9.16 3.97
C PHE A 45 14.89 -8.71 3.88
N ALA A 46 15.19 -7.48 4.33
CA ALA A 46 16.56 -7.04 4.47
C ALA A 46 17.31 -7.94 5.48
N ALA A 47 18.63 -8.12 5.31
CA ALA A 47 19.40 -9.12 6.04
C ALA A 47 19.35 -8.99 7.58
N ALA A 48 19.12 -7.78 8.10
CA ALA A 48 19.02 -7.51 9.54
C ALA A 48 17.60 -7.67 10.11
N VAL A 49 16.61 -8.02 9.27
CA VAL A 49 15.19 -8.09 9.66
C VAL A 49 14.80 -9.55 9.85
N THR A 50 14.29 -9.89 11.03
CA THR A 50 13.69 -11.21 11.27
C THR A 50 12.46 -11.37 10.39
N VAL A 51 12.38 -12.50 9.68
CA VAL A 51 11.24 -12.82 8.83
C VAL A 51 9.99 -12.99 9.68
N ASP A 52 8.94 -12.21 9.37
CA ASP A 52 7.60 -12.40 9.90
C ASP A 52 6.77 -13.18 8.86
N PRO A 53 6.36 -14.43 9.16
CA PRO A 53 5.64 -15.27 8.20
C PRO A 53 4.27 -14.71 7.79
N GLN A 54 3.58 -13.99 8.69
CA GLN A 54 2.26 -13.44 8.40
C GLN A 54 2.38 -12.22 7.48
N ILE A 55 3.37 -11.37 7.71
CA ILE A 55 3.67 -10.24 6.80
C ILE A 55 4.14 -10.78 5.45
N MET A 56 4.99 -11.81 5.42
CA MET A 56 5.41 -12.45 4.17
C MET A 56 4.22 -13.00 3.37
N ASP A 57 3.34 -13.79 4.00
CA ASP A 57 2.15 -14.35 3.36
C ASP A 57 1.19 -13.26 2.86
N PHE A 58 0.97 -12.20 3.64
CA PHE A 58 0.22 -11.04 3.17
C PHE A 58 0.86 -10.41 1.94
N MET A 59 2.17 -10.15 1.97
CA MET A 59 2.86 -9.46 0.88
C MET A 59 2.91 -10.31 -0.39
N GLN A 60 3.04 -11.63 -0.29
CA GLN A 60 2.94 -12.54 -1.43
C GLN A 60 1.54 -12.51 -2.05
N ALA A 61 0.49 -12.54 -1.22
CA ALA A 61 -0.88 -12.39 -1.73
C ALA A 61 -1.09 -11.00 -2.35
N PHE A 62 -0.47 -9.97 -1.79
CA PHE A 62 -0.55 -8.59 -2.29
C PHE A 62 0.11 -8.43 -3.66
N THR A 63 1.29 -9.01 -3.87
CA THR A 63 1.97 -8.96 -5.17
C THR A 63 1.25 -9.78 -6.23
N GLU A 64 0.65 -10.91 -5.85
CA GLU A 64 -0.20 -11.67 -6.76
C GLU A 64 -1.47 -10.90 -7.15
N ALA A 65 -2.13 -10.26 -6.19
CA ALA A 65 -3.30 -9.41 -6.44
C ALA A 65 -2.97 -8.22 -7.37
N MET A 66 -1.78 -7.62 -7.22
CA MET A 66 -1.29 -6.61 -8.17
C MET A 66 -1.05 -7.22 -9.56
N ARG A 67 -0.43 -8.41 -9.63
CA ARG A 67 -0.14 -9.10 -10.89
C ARG A 67 -1.41 -9.37 -11.71
N ILE A 68 -2.49 -9.82 -11.06
CA ILE A 68 -3.76 -10.12 -11.75
C ILE A 68 -4.73 -8.94 -11.79
N HIS A 69 -4.34 -7.77 -11.26
CA HIS A 69 -5.18 -6.58 -11.13
C HIS A 69 -6.52 -6.87 -10.43
N ASP A 70 -6.53 -7.73 -9.41
CA ASP A 70 -7.74 -8.09 -8.64
C ASP A 70 -7.46 -8.09 -7.14
N GLY A 71 -8.13 -7.18 -6.41
CA GLY A 71 -8.02 -7.07 -4.96
C GLY A 71 -8.93 -8.02 -4.16
N LYS A 72 -9.87 -8.74 -4.78
CA LYS A 72 -10.81 -9.63 -4.07
C LYS A 72 -10.13 -10.66 -3.17
N PRO A 73 -9.02 -11.33 -3.56
CA PRO A 73 -8.32 -12.28 -2.70
C PRO A 73 -7.75 -11.66 -1.41
N LEU A 74 -7.56 -10.34 -1.38
CA LEU A 74 -7.04 -9.62 -0.22
C LEU A 74 -8.13 -9.25 0.79
N LYS A 75 -9.41 -9.26 0.41
CA LYS A 75 -10.52 -8.94 1.32
C LYS A 75 -10.46 -9.67 2.68
N PRO A 76 -10.27 -11.01 2.76
CA PRO A 76 -10.17 -11.72 4.04
C PRO A 76 -8.89 -11.40 4.83
N ARG A 77 -7.91 -10.76 4.19
CA ARG A 77 -6.60 -10.37 4.75
C ARG A 77 -6.57 -8.93 5.24
N LEU A 78 -7.67 -8.19 5.06
CA LEU A 78 -7.88 -6.88 5.67
C LEU A 78 -8.49 -7.05 7.06
N SER A 79 -8.05 -6.22 8.01
CA SER A 79 -8.61 -6.21 9.36
C SER A 79 -10.04 -5.68 9.33
N GLU A 80 -10.86 -6.09 10.29
CA GLU A 80 -12.20 -5.49 10.48
C GLU A 80 -12.12 -4.00 10.83
N LYS A 81 -10.96 -3.57 11.37
CA LYS A 81 -10.62 -2.18 11.65
C LYS A 81 -9.82 -1.52 10.53
N TYR A 82 -9.87 -2.06 9.30
CA TYR A 82 -9.13 -1.52 8.18
C TYR A 82 -9.58 -0.08 7.87
N THR A 83 -8.61 0.82 7.73
CA THR A 83 -8.84 2.24 7.47
C THR A 83 -7.93 2.75 6.36
N ILE A 84 -8.41 3.76 5.66
CA ILE A 84 -7.65 4.55 4.69
C ILE A 84 -7.72 6.00 5.16
N GLU A 85 -6.57 6.62 5.36
CA GLU A 85 -6.49 8.02 5.78
C GLU A 85 -7.15 8.92 4.72
N ASP A 86 -7.91 9.92 5.19
CA ASP A 86 -8.66 10.87 4.36
C ASP A 86 -9.74 10.27 3.44
N LEU A 87 -10.13 9.02 3.65
CA LEU A 87 -11.29 8.45 2.97
C LEU A 87 -12.59 9.12 3.48
N PRO A 88 -13.49 9.56 2.59
CA PRO A 88 -14.80 10.06 2.98
C PRO A 88 -15.62 9.04 3.80
N ASP A 89 -16.38 9.52 4.78
CA ASP A 89 -17.15 8.68 5.72
C ASP A 89 -18.26 7.87 5.02
N ASP A 90 -18.70 8.28 3.83
CA ASP A 90 -19.70 7.59 3.01
C ASP A 90 -19.10 6.46 2.16
N MET A 91 -17.78 6.27 2.21
CA MET A 91 -17.08 5.22 1.47
C MET A 91 -16.63 4.06 2.35
N ASN A 92 -16.73 2.85 1.80
CA ASN A 92 -16.19 1.66 2.44
C ASN A 92 -14.69 1.50 2.08
N PRO A 93 -13.77 1.48 3.07
CA PRO A 93 -12.34 1.38 2.82
C PRO A 93 -11.93 0.06 2.16
N VAL A 94 -12.62 -1.03 2.46
CA VAL A 94 -12.36 -2.35 1.85
C VAL A 94 -12.74 -2.33 0.37
N ASP A 95 -13.90 -1.76 0.03
CA ASP A 95 -14.31 -1.64 -1.37
C ASP A 95 -13.40 -0.71 -2.15
N PHE A 96 -12.99 0.42 -1.56
CA PHE A 96 -12.02 1.33 -2.16
C PHE A 96 -10.69 0.61 -2.44
N PHE A 97 -10.15 -0.12 -1.44
CA PHE A 97 -8.92 -0.88 -1.59
C PHE A 97 -8.99 -1.84 -2.78
N MET A 98 -10.06 -2.65 -2.85
CA MET A 98 -10.24 -3.62 -3.95
C MET A 98 -10.31 -2.94 -5.33
N GLN A 99 -11.02 -1.81 -5.43
CA GLN A 99 -11.12 -1.06 -6.69
C GLN A 99 -9.79 -0.40 -7.08
N ALA A 100 -9.04 0.09 -6.10
CA ALA A 100 -7.76 0.73 -6.33
C ALA A 100 -6.71 -0.28 -6.86
N MET A 101 -6.77 -1.54 -6.41
CA MET A 101 -5.87 -2.61 -6.89
C MET A 101 -5.90 -2.80 -8.41
N VAL A 102 -7.05 -2.58 -9.06
CA VAL A 102 -7.19 -2.71 -10.52
C VAL A 102 -6.30 -1.71 -11.28
N LYS A 103 -6.01 -0.56 -10.67
CA LYS A 103 -5.23 0.52 -11.29
C LYS A 103 -3.75 0.49 -10.93
N LEU A 104 -3.32 -0.47 -10.09
CA LEU A 104 -1.94 -0.52 -9.63
C LEU A 104 -1.04 -1.20 -10.65
N LYS A 105 0.11 -0.57 -10.89
CA LYS A 105 1.25 -1.19 -11.57
C LYS A 105 2.13 -1.87 -10.52
N ALA A 106 2.39 -3.16 -10.69
CA ALA A 106 3.27 -3.90 -9.79
C ALA A 106 4.71 -3.35 -9.83
N PRO A 107 5.42 -3.27 -8.68
CA PRO A 107 6.87 -3.09 -8.66
C PRO A 107 7.58 -4.37 -9.14
N GLU A 108 8.90 -4.31 -9.32
CA GLU A 108 9.70 -5.52 -9.58
C GLU A 108 10.07 -6.24 -8.28
N GLU A 109 10.34 -5.47 -7.23
CA GLU A 109 10.73 -5.97 -5.92
C GLU A 109 10.06 -5.17 -4.81
N ILE A 110 9.69 -5.86 -3.72
CA ILE A 110 9.34 -5.29 -2.44
C ILE A 110 10.31 -5.81 -1.39
N VAL A 111 11.03 -4.90 -0.73
CA VAL A 111 11.95 -5.25 0.36
C VAL A 111 11.40 -4.73 1.69
N ILE A 112 11.14 -5.63 2.63
CA ILE A 112 10.78 -5.27 4.01
C ILE A 112 12.08 -4.90 4.74
N ASN A 113 12.21 -3.61 5.07
CA ASN A 113 13.41 -3.03 5.66
C ASN A 113 13.37 -2.95 7.19
N SER A 114 12.17 -2.85 7.77
CA SER A 114 12.00 -2.89 9.23
C SER A 114 10.59 -3.36 9.60
N ILE A 115 10.49 -3.95 10.78
CA ILE A 115 9.23 -4.23 11.46
C ILE A 115 9.36 -3.74 12.89
N GLU A 116 8.56 -2.74 13.24
CA GLU A 116 8.49 -2.17 14.58
C GLU A 116 7.18 -2.59 15.25
N HIS A 117 7.20 -2.75 16.57
CA HIS A 117 5.99 -3.04 17.35
C HIS A 117 5.56 -1.79 18.12
N GLN A 118 4.33 -1.34 17.88
CA GLN A 118 3.69 -0.22 18.57
C GLN A 118 2.49 -0.77 19.35
N GLY A 119 2.76 -1.25 20.56
CA GLY A 119 1.81 -2.10 21.29
C GLY A 119 1.54 -3.38 20.50
N ASP A 120 0.27 -3.66 20.23
CA ASP A 120 -0.20 -4.84 19.47
C ASP A 120 -0.12 -4.66 17.95
N VAL A 121 0.28 -3.48 17.46
CA VAL A 121 0.36 -3.17 16.02
C VAL A 121 1.78 -3.40 15.53
N ARG A 122 1.92 -4.16 14.44
CA ARG A 122 3.18 -4.30 13.70
C ARG A 122 3.23 -3.26 12.59
N VAL A 123 4.28 -2.46 12.57
CA VAL A 123 4.52 -1.40 11.57
C VAL A 123 5.68 -1.83 10.70
N ALA A 124 5.37 -2.27 9.47
CA ALA A 124 6.35 -2.68 8.49
C ALA A 124 6.70 -1.51 7.57
N THR A 125 7.98 -1.18 7.46
CA THR A 125 8.49 -0.24 6.45
C THR A 125 9.12 -1.02 5.32
N MET A 126 8.73 -0.73 4.09
CA MET A 126 9.17 -1.47 2.92
C MET A 126 9.46 -0.57 1.72
N GLU A 127 10.38 -0.99 0.88
CA GLU A 127 10.71 -0.34 -0.38
C GLU A 127 10.05 -1.05 -1.55
N PHE A 128 9.26 -0.31 -2.31
CA PHE A 128 8.73 -0.74 -3.60
C PHE A 128 9.69 -0.26 -4.68
N ARG A 129 10.44 -1.18 -5.28
CA ARG A 129 11.47 -0.91 -6.28
C ARG A 129 10.96 -1.23 -7.68
N ALA A 130 11.04 -0.24 -8.54
CA ALA A 130 10.76 -0.34 -9.97
C ALA A 130 11.93 0.31 -10.74
N PRO A 131 12.13 0.03 -12.04
CA PRO A 131 13.32 0.44 -12.79
C PRO A 131 13.69 1.91 -12.67
N GLU A 132 12.69 2.79 -12.58
CA GLU A 132 12.87 4.24 -12.57
C GLU A 132 12.56 4.89 -11.22
N ARG A 133 12.09 4.12 -10.23
CA ARG A 133 11.64 4.69 -8.94
C ARG A 133 11.66 3.67 -7.81
N THR A 134 12.11 4.15 -6.66
CA THR A 134 11.93 3.46 -5.37
C THR A 134 10.99 4.28 -4.51
N LYS A 135 9.96 3.63 -3.95
CA LYS A 135 9.01 4.27 -3.04
C LYS A 135 8.98 3.54 -1.71
N THR A 136 9.25 4.26 -0.63
CA THR A 136 9.04 3.74 0.72
C THR A 136 7.56 3.74 1.05
N ARG A 137 7.10 2.69 1.71
CA ARG A 137 5.73 2.50 2.16
C ARG A 137 5.70 1.94 3.56
N ILE A 138 4.66 2.29 4.29
CA ILE A 138 4.40 1.86 5.65
C ILE A 138 3.08 1.09 5.65
N PHE A 139 3.13 -0.15 6.10
CA PHE A 139 1.98 -1.02 6.28
C PHE A 139 1.85 -1.35 7.77
N LYS A 140 0.64 -1.20 8.31
CA LYS A 140 0.34 -1.52 9.70
C LYS A 140 -0.51 -2.79 9.74
N PHE A 141 -0.12 -3.75 10.56
CA PHE A 141 -0.78 -5.03 10.71
C PHE A 141 -1.28 -5.22 12.15
N ASP A 142 -2.44 -5.84 12.29
CA ASP A 142 -2.94 -6.28 13.60
C ASP A 142 -2.18 -7.53 14.10
N PRO A 143 -2.42 -8.00 15.34
CA PRO A 143 -1.77 -9.20 15.88
C PRO A 143 -2.01 -10.48 15.07
N THR A 144 -3.07 -10.52 14.27
CA THR A 144 -3.44 -11.70 13.46
C THR A 144 -2.78 -11.69 12.08
N GLY A 145 -2.09 -10.61 11.72
CA GLY A 145 -1.39 -10.46 10.45
C GLY A 145 -2.25 -9.83 9.37
N LYS A 146 -3.42 -9.29 9.71
CA LYS A 146 -4.28 -8.59 8.77
C LYS A 146 -3.92 -7.12 8.68
N LEU A 147 -4.07 -6.54 7.50
CA LEU A 147 -3.76 -5.13 7.25
C LEU A 147 -4.75 -4.22 7.98
N LEU A 148 -4.24 -3.30 8.81
CA LEU A 148 -4.98 -2.23 9.49
C LEU A 148 -5.02 -0.94 8.65
N SER A 149 -3.89 -0.58 8.05
CA SER A 149 -3.78 0.62 7.22
C SER A 149 -2.48 0.56 6.40
N SER A 150 -2.40 1.34 5.35
CA SER A 150 -1.13 1.64 4.68
C SER A 150 -1.11 3.05 4.12
N ASP A 151 0.07 3.65 4.01
CA ASP A 151 0.27 4.93 3.33
C ASP A 151 0.27 4.82 1.79
N PHE A 152 -0.14 3.64 1.30
CA PHE A 152 -0.07 3.26 -0.09
C PHE A 152 -1.08 4.03 -0.95
N PHE A 153 -2.25 4.35 -0.38
CA PHE A 153 -3.28 5.19 -0.99
C PHE A 153 -3.25 6.56 -0.31
N LYS A 154 -2.81 7.59 -1.03
CA LYS A 154 -2.95 8.98 -0.58
C LYS A 154 -4.06 9.63 -1.39
N LEU A 155 -5.20 9.88 -0.75
CA LEU A 155 -6.30 10.61 -1.34
C LEU A 155 -5.96 12.10 -1.31
N GLN A 156 -5.82 12.72 -2.48
CA GLN A 156 -5.69 14.18 -2.56
C GLN A 156 -7.07 14.80 -2.46
N ARG A 157 -7.37 15.47 -1.35
CA ARG A 157 -8.50 16.42 -1.28
C ARG A 157 -8.16 17.58 -2.20
N HIS A 158 -8.80 17.66 -3.36
CA HIS A 158 -8.88 18.94 -4.07
C HIS A 158 -9.81 19.84 -3.25
N GLY A 159 -9.22 20.81 -2.55
CA GLY A 159 -9.97 21.91 -1.94
C GLY A 159 -10.80 22.62 -3.01
N GLY A 160 -12.04 22.95 -2.65
CA GLY A 160 -12.98 23.72 -3.48
C GLY A 160 -12.56 25.18 -3.66
#